data_AF-A0A1B8DLE7-F1
#
_entry.id   AF-A0A1B8DLE7-F1
#
_cell.length_a   1.000
_cell.length_b   1.000
_cell.length_c   1.000
_cell.angle_alpha   90.00
_cell.angle_beta   90.00
_cell.angle_gamma   90.00
#
_symmetry.space_group_name_H-M   'P 1'
#
loop_
_entity.id
_entity.type
_entity.pdbx_description
1 polymer ?
#
loop_
_entity_poly.entity_id
_entity_poly.type
_entity_poly.pdbx_seq_one_letter_code
_entity_poly.pdbx_strand_id
1 'polypeptide(L)'
;MAGSKSKAPAVKAQQKHGYEFFGPPGAFAITVVTPLIIYLTTFLCNDIYGCPIPSALDPKTLTLEKVKTETGWPGWSGLVSLETTGWVLSYYFLSLVLHRFLPGQIVEGTELATGGRLKYKLNTLSSSIFTAVLLLAGTIAQGADFPVWTYIWDNYTQIISANLLIAFFLATFVYIRSFSVKPGNAELRELAAGGHSGNMLYDWFIGRELNPRVTLPIFGEIDIKVFCELRPGLFGWVVLDAAFIAHQYKTYGYVTDSIILVTLFQALYVFDSFYMEPSMLTTMDITTDGFGFMLSFGDLAWVPFVYSLQARYLAIYPLSLGLYGNAGILAILSLGYYIFRSANNQKNRFRTDPSDPRIAHLKYMETASGSKLIISGWWGTARHINYLGDWIMSWAFCLPTGVAGNGIEPTILRAADDFNSFNGAIEADRAGARVGARDKEGGFESQSLYDFSGGTPGVAGTTSGGMPVYEQNLTPARRGRVVHSMDCPDADGISAMRGRMKDSRPERVTVLAPVSRSM
;
A
#
# COMPACT_ATOMS: atom_id res chain seq x y z
N MET A 1 -69.35 1.58 -0.38
CA MET A 1 -67.96 1.97 -0.68
C MET A 1 -67.05 1.16 0.24
N ALA A 2 -66.43 0.10 -0.29
CA ALA A 2 -65.50 -0.73 0.48
C ALA A 2 -64.09 -0.14 0.34
N GLY A 3 -63.49 0.25 1.45
CA GLY A 3 -62.14 0.80 1.49
C GLY A 3 -61.10 -0.24 1.03
N SER A 4 -60.37 0.11 -0.02
CA SER A 4 -59.20 -0.63 -0.50
C SER A 4 -58.16 -0.72 0.61
N LYS A 5 -57.98 -1.92 1.18
CA LYS A 5 -56.85 -2.21 2.06
C LYS A 5 -55.58 -2.22 1.20
N SER A 6 -54.75 -1.20 1.36
CA SER A 6 -53.38 -1.18 0.83
C SER A 6 -52.65 -2.45 1.28
N LYS A 7 -52.29 -3.30 0.31
CA LYS A 7 -51.44 -4.47 0.55
C LYS A 7 -50.05 -3.95 0.89
N ALA A 8 -49.57 -4.27 2.08
CA ALA A 8 -48.16 -4.14 2.41
C ALA A 8 -47.32 -4.87 1.34
N PRO A 9 -46.21 -4.28 0.86
CA PRO A 9 -45.38 -4.90 -0.16
C PRO A 9 -44.89 -6.26 0.35
N ALA A 10 -45.18 -7.31 -0.41
CA ALA A 10 -44.71 -8.65 -0.10
C ALA A 10 -43.18 -8.65 -0.18
N VAL A 11 -42.52 -8.85 0.97
CA VAL A 11 -41.08 -9.12 1.03
C VAL A 11 -40.84 -10.37 0.19
N LYS A 12 -40.29 -10.21 -1.01
CA LYS A 12 -39.88 -11.36 -1.84
C LYS A 12 -38.91 -12.18 -1.00
N ALA A 13 -39.22 -13.47 -0.81
CA ALA A 13 -38.30 -14.39 -0.16
C ALA A 13 -36.96 -14.34 -0.90
N GLN A 14 -35.93 -13.84 -0.22
CA GLN A 14 -34.57 -13.75 -0.74
C GLN A 14 -34.14 -15.17 -1.12
N GLN A 15 -33.71 -15.37 -2.38
CA GLN A 15 -33.13 -16.64 -2.80
C GLN A 15 -31.92 -16.95 -1.89
N LYS A 16 -31.69 -18.23 -1.57
CA LYS A 16 -30.50 -18.64 -0.83
C LYS A 16 -29.27 -18.18 -1.61
N HIS A 17 -28.58 -17.18 -1.08
CA HIS A 17 -27.29 -16.75 -1.59
C HIS A 17 -26.29 -17.89 -1.40
N GLY A 18 -25.50 -18.20 -2.42
CA GLY A 18 -24.48 -19.24 -2.35
C GLY A 18 -23.36 -18.87 -1.39
N TYR A 19 -22.52 -19.84 -1.03
CA TYR A 19 -21.26 -19.55 -0.35
C TYR A 19 -20.27 -18.91 -1.32
N GLU A 20 -19.70 -17.80 -0.91
CA GLU A 20 -18.54 -17.16 -1.52
C GLU A 20 -17.26 -17.53 -0.73
N PHE A 21 -16.08 -17.16 -1.24
CA PHE A 21 -14.80 -17.37 -0.54
C PHE A 21 -14.57 -18.83 -0.09
N PHE A 22 -14.96 -19.81 -0.91
CA PHE A 22 -14.92 -21.24 -0.58
C PHE A 22 -15.70 -21.62 0.70
N GLY A 23 -16.69 -20.81 1.10
CA GLY A 23 -17.54 -21.05 2.25
C GLY A 23 -16.79 -20.99 3.59
N PRO A 24 -17.24 -21.74 4.61
CA PRO A 24 -16.65 -21.68 5.95
C PRO A 24 -15.14 -21.98 6.01
N PRO A 25 -14.59 -22.97 5.28
CA PRO A 25 -13.14 -23.23 5.28
C PRO A 25 -12.32 -22.06 4.74
N GLY A 26 -12.77 -21.42 3.66
CA GLY A 26 -12.05 -20.27 3.10
C GLY A 26 -12.21 -19.02 3.95
N ALA A 27 -13.40 -18.78 4.54
CA ALA A 27 -13.58 -17.74 5.54
C ALA A 27 -12.63 -17.91 6.74
N PHE A 28 -12.48 -19.14 7.25
CA PHE A 28 -11.49 -19.46 8.29
C PHE A 28 -10.06 -19.16 7.84
N ALA A 29 -9.69 -19.67 6.66
CA ALA A 29 -8.33 -19.51 6.12
C ALA A 29 -7.98 -18.02 5.94
N ILE A 30 -8.88 -17.21 5.37
CA ILE A 30 -8.65 -15.77 5.20
C ILE A 30 -8.52 -15.11 6.57
N THR A 31 -9.43 -15.38 7.50
CA THR A 31 -9.42 -14.79 8.86
C THR A 31 -8.10 -15.00 9.60
N VAL A 32 -7.45 -16.15 9.41
CA VAL A 32 -6.19 -16.48 10.09
C VAL A 32 -4.97 -16.05 9.27
N VAL A 33 -4.97 -16.30 7.97
CA VAL A 33 -3.78 -16.11 7.12
C VAL A 33 -3.53 -14.64 6.81
N THR A 34 -4.56 -13.83 6.55
CA THR A 34 -4.34 -12.44 6.13
C THR A 34 -3.77 -11.55 7.24
N PRO A 35 -4.17 -11.64 8.53
CA PRO A 35 -3.48 -10.92 9.60
C PRO A 35 -2.02 -11.37 9.75
N LEU A 36 -1.75 -12.67 9.58
CA LEU A 36 -0.38 -13.19 9.62
C LEU A 36 0.48 -12.61 8.50
N ILE A 37 -0.07 -12.41 7.29
CA ILE A 37 0.67 -11.77 6.19
C ILE A 37 1.10 -10.35 6.55
N ILE A 38 0.26 -9.56 7.24
CA ILE A 38 0.63 -8.20 7.68
C ILE A 38 1.83 -8.25 8.65
N TYR A 39 1.81 -9.17 9.61
CA TYR A 39 2.97 -9.35 10.50
C TYR A 39 4.20 -9.89 9.79
N LEU A 40 4.03 -10.85 8.88
CA LEU A 40 5.14 -11.41 8.10
C LEU A 40 5.82 -10.33 7.26
N THR A 41 5.07 -9.49 6.57
CA THR A 41 5.64 -8.36 5.81
C THR A 41 6.30 -7.33 6.73
N THR A 42 5.80 -7.15 7.96
CA THR A 42 6.41 -6.24 8.95
C THR A 42 7.74 -6.77 9.49
N PHE A 43 7.81 -8.06 9.84
CA PHE A 43 8.96 -8.66 10.49
C PHE A 43 10.01 -9.18 9.51
N LEU A 44 9.60 -9.74 8.36
CA LEU A 44 10.53 -10.24 7.36
C LEU A 44 11.16 -9.11 6.54
N CYS A 45 10.56 -7.93 6.52
CA CYS A 45 11.09 -6.73 5.87
C CYS A 45 11.31 -5.65 6.92
N ASN A 46 12.55 -5.54 7.41
CA ASN A 46 12.91 -4.64 8.49
C ASN A 46 14.24 -3.90 8.22
N ASP A 47 14.51 -2.93 9.07
CA ASP A 47 15.69 -2.06 9.09
C ASP A 47 16.90 -2.68 9.84
N ILE A 48 16.75 -3.89 10.39
CA ILE A 48 17.78 -4.58 11.15
C ILE A 48 18.65 -5.46 10.24
N TYR A 49 18.03 -6.31 9.41
CA TYR A 49 18.74 -7.35 8.65
C TYR A 49 18.44 -7.43 7.15
N GLY A 50 17.36 -6.83 6.65
CA GLY A 50 17.02 -7.04 5.25
C GLY A 50 15.53 -7.01 4.92
N CYS A 51 15.27 -7.03 3.62
CA CYS A 51 13.96 -7.33 3.04
C CYS A 51 14.11 -8.27 1.83
N PRO A 52 13.90 -9.59 1.98
CA PRO A 52 13.58 -10.29 3.21
C PRO A 52 14.81 -10.50 4.12
N ILE A 53 14.60 -10.89 5.37
CA ILE A 53 15.67 -11.34 6.27
C ILE A 53 16.50 -12.49 5.66
N PRO A 54 17.81 -12.59 5.93
CA PRO A 54 18.68 -13.62 5.34
C PRO A 54 18.19 -15.06 5.57
N SER A 55 17.69 -15.39 6.76
CA SER A 55 17.20 -16.73 7.07
C SER A 55 15.96 -17.14 6.25
N ALA A 56 15.24 -16.18 5.67
CA ALA A 56 14.10 -16.46 4.79
C ALA A 56 14.54 -16.84 3.36
N LEU A 57 15.77 -16.48 2.96
CA LEU A 57 16.33 -16.80 1.63
C LEU A 57 17.02 -18.16 1.58
N ASP A 58 17.55 -18.64 2.71
CA ASP A 58 18.14 -19.99 2.83
C ASP A 58 17.41 -20.83 3.89
N PRO A 59 16.48 -21.71 3.46
CA PRO A 59 15.73 -22.61 4.34
C PRO A 59 16.61 -23.48 5.25
N LYS A 60 17.87 -23.73 4.87
CA LYS A 60 18.81 -24.56 5.65
C LYS A 60 19.34 -23.83 6.89
N THR A 61 19.24 -22.51 6.92
CA THR A 61 19.72 -21.68 8.03
C THR A 61 18.62 -21.27 9.02
N LEU A 62 17.37 -21.64 8.71
CA LEU A 62 16.16 -21.22 9.42
C LEU A 62 16.09 -21.91 10.79
N THR A 63 16.51 -21.19 11.83
CA THR A 63 16.38 -21.58 13.23
C THR A 63 15.56 -20.52 13.97
N LEU A 64 14.77 -20.93 14.94
CA LEU A 64 13.86 -20.02 15.66
C LEU A 64 14.61 -18.86 16.32
N GLU A 65 15.81 -19.12 16.87
CA GLU A 65 16.64 -18.10 17.51
C GLU A 65 17.21 -17.09 16.51
N LYS A 66 17.64 -17.55 15.32
CA LYS A 66 18.04 -16.62 14.24
C LYS A 66 16.87 -15.79 13.76
N VAL A 67 15.70 -16.40 13.54
CA VAL A 67 14.51 -15.67 13.09
C VAL A 67 14.11 -14.62 14.12
N LYS A 68 14.08 -14.93 15.42
CA LYS A 68 13.78 -13.94 16.47
C LYS A 68 14.77 -12.77 16.46
N THR A 69 16.05 -13.07 16.30
CA THR A 69 17.11 -12.06 16.24
C THR A 69 16.98 -11.21 14.98
N GLU A 70 16.81 -11.84 13.83
CA GLU A 70 16.72 -11.18 12.53
C GLU A 70 15.45 -10.34 12.35
N THR A 71 14.39 -10.70 13.05
CA THR A 71 13.10 -9.98 13.02
C THR A 71 12.96 -8.92 14.10
N GLY A 72 13.92 -8.82 15.04
CA GLY A 72 13.81 -7.93 16.20
C GLY A 72 12.58 -8.25 17.05
N TRP A 73 12.26 -9.53 17.24
CA TRP A 73 11.01 -9.97 17.86
C TRP A 73 10.80 -9.35 19.26
N PRO A 74 9.75 -8.53 19.46
CA PRO A 74 9.56 -7.78 20.70
C PRO A 74 8.92 -8.62 21.83
N GLY A 75 8.69 -9.92 21.61
CA GLY A 75 7.91 -10.76 22.51
C GLY A 75 6.40 -10.56 22.37
N TRP A 76 5.61 -11.50 22.90
CA TRP A 76 4.14 -11.43 22.84
C TRP A 76 3.58 -10.20 23.55
N SER A 77 4.21 -9.77 24.65
CA SER A 77 3.84 -8.55 25.38
C SER A 77 4.20 -7.28 24.62
N GLY A 78 5.18 -7.33 23.71
CA GLY A 78 5.60 -6.19 22.91
C GLY A 78 4.71 -5.93 21.69
N LEU A 79 3.86 -6.88 21.30
CA LEU A 79 2.92 -6.70 20.18
C LEU A 79 1.79 -5.75 20.52
N VAL A 80 1.30 -5.76 21.77
CA VAL A 80 0.15 -4.97 22.18
C VAL A 80 0.59 -3.93 23.20
N SER A 81 0.30 -2.66 22.92
CA SER A 81 0.48 -1.55 23.86
C SER A 81 -0.87 -0.85 24.08
N LEU A 82 -1.25 -0.72 25.36
CA LEU A 82 -2.45 0.03 25.75
C LEU A 82 -2.32 1.52 25.39
N GLU A 83 -1.12 2.07 25.53
CA GLU A 83 -0.83 3.46 25.15
C GLU A 83 -1.05 3.66 23.64
N THR A 84 -0.45 2.80 22.82
CA THR A 84 -0.62 2.86 21.35
C THR A 84 -2.07 2.65 20.94
N THR A 85 -2.78 1.73 21.61
CA THR A 85 -4.22 1.54 21.37
C THR A 85 -5.00 2.80 21.73
N GLY A 86 -4.65 3.49 22.81
CA GLY A 86 -5.23 4.80 23.17
C GLY A 86 -5.01 5.87 22.10
N TRP A 87 -3.82 5.94 21.51
CA TRP A 87 -3.53 6.87 20.41
C TRP A 87 -4.30 6.54 19.12
N VAL A 88 -4.39 5.26 18.75
CA VAL A 88 -5.19 4.83 17.60
C VAL A 88 -6.67 5.16 17.82
N LEU A 89 -7.21 4.89 19.00
CA LEU A 89 -8.59 5.27 19.35
C LEU A 89 -8.79 6.79 19.34
N SER A 90 -7.77 7.57 19.73
CA SER A 90 -7.81 9.03 19.66
C SER A 90 -7.85 9.55 18.21
N TYR A 91 -7.13 8.90 17.29
CA TYR A 91 -7.22 9.20 15.85
C TYR A 91 -8.62 8.89 15.30
N TYR A 92 -9.21 7.77 15.68
CA TYR A 92 -10.58 7.41 15.29
C TYR A 92 -11.60 8.40 15.89
N PHE A 93 -11.38 8.80 17.14
CA PHE A 93 -12.21 9.79 17.82
C PHE A 93 -12.09 11.17 17.15
N LEU A 94 -10.91 11.60 16.73
CA LEU A 94 -10.74 12.83 15.94
C LEU A 94 -11.53 12.74 14.63
N SER A 95 -11.41 11.63 13.89
CA SER A 95 -12.17 11.40 12.66
C SER A 95 -13.70 11.45 12.89
N LEU A 96 -14.16 10.92 14.02
CA LEU A 96 -15.55 10.95 14.47
C LEU A 96 -16.02 12.38 14.79
N VAL A 97 -15.22 13.16 15.52
CA VAL A 97 -15.47 14.58 15.82
C VAL A 97 -15.59 15.37 14.52
N LEU A 98 -14.63 15.22 13.60
CA LEU A 98 -14.64 15.93 12.32
C LEU A 98 -15.84 15.53 11.45
N HIS A 99 -16.17 14.24 11.41
CA HIS A 99 -17.38 13.76 10.73
C HIS A 99 -18.64 14.50 11.24
N ARG A 100 -18.78 14.64 12.56
CA ARG A 100 -19.95 15.30 13.16
C ARG A 100 -19.98 16.80 12.92
N PHE A 101 -18.89 17.50 13.22
CA PHE A 101 -18.90 18.96 13.34
C PHE A 101 -18.58 19.71 12.06
N LEU A 102 -17.80 19.13 11.14
CA LEU A 102 -17.54 19.80 9.86
C LEU A 102 -18.78 19.76 8.95
N PRO A 103 -19.01 20.79 8.13
CA PRO A 103 -20.10 20.79 7.15
C PRO A 103 -19.92 19.62 6.16
N GLY A 104 -21.04 19.06 5.71
CA GLY A 104 -21.07 17.93 4.79
C GLY A 104 -22.35 17.88 3.99
N GLN A 105 -22.27 17.29 2.80
CA GLN A 105 -23.43 17.08 1.95
C GLN A 105 -24.19 15.85 2.43
N ILE A 106 -25.51 15.96 2.56
CA ILE A 106 -26.37 14.80 2.85
C ILE A 106 -26.83 14.22 1.52
N VAL A 107 -26.53 12.94 1.29
CA VAL A 107 -26.89 12.21 0.07
C VAL A 107 -27.68 10.96 0.43
N GLU A 108 -28.67 10.63 -0.39
CA GLU A 108 -29.43 9.39 -0.25
C GLU A 108 -28.70 8.24 -0.95
N GLY A 109 -28.58 7.11 -0.26
CA GLY A 109 -28.02 5.89 -0.82
C GLY A 109 -28.96 5.21 -1.83
N THR A 110 -28.60 3.97 -2.19
CA THR A 110 -29.45 3.12 -3.03
C THR A 110 -30.73 2.71 -2.29
N GLU A 111 -31.72 2.31 -3.07
CA GLU A 111 -32.95 1.75 -2.52
C GLU A 111 -32.68 0.38 -1.92
N LEU A 112 -33.13 0.19 -0.67
CA LEU A 112 -32.98 -1.05 0.08
C LEU A 112 -33.96 -2.12 -0.42
N ALA A 113 -33.65 -3.39 -0.18
CA ALA A 113 -34.55 -4.49 -0.56
C ALA A 113 -35.87 -4.45 0.24
N THR A 114 -35.80 -3.95 1.47
CA THR A 114 -36.96 -3.70 2.35
C THR A 114 -37.73 -2.41 2.03
N GLY A 115 -37.24 -1.61 1.07
CA GLY A 115 -37.80 -0.32 0.67
C GLY A 115 -37.22 0.86 1.46
N GLY A 116 -37.26 2.05 0.85
CA GLY A 116 -36.69 3.27 1.41
C GLY A 116 -35.21 3.47 1.06
N ARG A 117 -34.65 4.60 1.50
CA ARG A 117 -33.26 5.00 1.25
C ARG A 117 -32.64 5.54 2.53
N LEU A 118 -31.41 5.10 2.80
CA LEU A 118 -30.62 5.61 3.91
C LEU A 118 -29.96 6.94 3.54
N LYS A 119 -29.82 7.83 4.53
CA LYS A 119 -29.13 9.12 4.37
C LYS A 119 -27.70 9.01 4.88
N TYR A 120 -26.77 9.61 4.16
CA TYR A 120 -25.35 9.62 4.46
C TYR A 120 -24.82 11.05 4.47
N LYS A 121 -24.06 11.41 5.50
CA LYS A 121 -23.35 12.69 5.56
C LYS A 121 -21.95 12.50 4.97
N LEU A 122 -21.69 13.17 3.86
CA LEU A 122 -20.43 13.10 3.12
C LEU A 122 -19.61 14.35 3.40
N ASN A 123 -18.50 14.18 4.09
CA ASN A 123 -17.52 15.24 4.39
C ASN A 123 -16.12 14.68 4.61
N THR A 124 -15.80 13.56 3.96
CA THR A 124 -14.52 12.89 4.19
C THR A 124 -13.37 13.76 3.69
N LEU A 125 -13.52 14.40 2.51
CA LEU A 125 -12.51 15.30 1.97
C LEU A 125 -12.14 16.45 2.94
N SER A 126 -13.13 17.18 3.48
CA SER A 126 -12.88 18.29 4.39
C SER A 126 -12.30 17.82 5.73
N SER A 127 -12.74 16.66 6.22
CA SER A 127 -12.19 16.04 7.44
C SER A 127 -10.72 15.66 7.27
N SER A 128 -10.38 15.00 6.16
CA SER A 128 -9.02 14.56 5.84
C SER A 128 -8.09 15.74 5.58
N ILE A 129 -8.55 16.78 4.87
CA ILE A 129 -7.77 18.01 4.67
C ILE A 129 -7.47 18.69 6.01
N PHE A 130 -8.45 18.78 6.91
CA PHE A 130 -8.23 19.36 8.24
C PHE A 130 -7.13 18.63 9.00
N THR A 131 -7.18 17.30 9.04
CA THR A 131 -6.12 16.50 9.69
C THR A 131 -4.79 16.63 8.98
N ALA A 132 -4.77 16.64 7.64
CA ALA A 132 -3.54 16.83 6.85
C ALA A 132 -2.88 18.20 7.13
N VAL A 133 -3.67 19.26 7.30
CA VAL A 133 -3.16 20.59 7.66
C VAL A 133 -2.52 20.58 9.05
N LEU A 134 -3.11 19.87 10.03
CA LEU A 134 -2.50 19.73 11.36
C LEU A 134 -1.17 18.98 11.31
N LEU A 135 -1.11 17.88 10.54
CA LEU A 135 0.11 17.10 10.34
C LEU A 135 1.18 17.92 9.63
N LEU A 136 0.80 18.71 8.61
CA LEU A 136 1.70 19.62 7.91
C LEU A 136 2.22 20.71 8.84
N ALA A 137 1.36 21.33 9.65
CA ALA A 137 1.77 22.34 10.62
C ALA A 137 2.77 21.79 11.64
N GLY A 138 2.54 20.58 12.15
CA GLY A 138 3.48 19.87 13.02
C GLY A 138 4.82 19.59 12.33
N THR A 139 4.77 19.17 11.07
CA THR A 139 5.97 18.91 10.24
C THR A 139 6.76 20.19 9.97
N ILE A 140 6.10 21.32 9.67
CA ILE A 140 6.78 22.61 9.47
C ILE A 140 7.44 23.09 10.76
N ALA A 141 6.79 22.87 11.91
CA ALA A 141 7.29 23.33 13.20
C ALA A 141 8.45 22.49 13.75
N GLN A 142 8.45 21.17 13.52
CA GLN A 142 9.37 20.22 14.17
C GLN A 142 10.17 19.34 13.19
N GLY A 143 9.96 19.51 11.88
CA GLY A 143 10.62 18.70 10.85
C GLY A 143 10.27 17.22 10.95
N ALA A 144 11.26 16.37 10.65
CA ALA A 144 11.12 14.92 10.76
C ALA A 144 11.12 14.40 12.20
N ASP A 145 11.45 15.25 13.19
CA ASP A 145 11.37 14.93 14.61
C ASP A 145 9.98 15.18 15.21
N PHE A 146 9.00 15.57 14.39
CA PHE A 146 7.62 15.71 14.82
C PHE A 146 7.13 14.40 15.51
N PRO A 147 6.67 14.45 16.78
CA PRO A 147 6.39 13.25 17.57
C PRO A 147 5.41 12.26 16.95
N VAL A 148 4.48 12.71 16.09
CA VAL A 148 3.56 11.81 15.40
C VAL A 148 4.31 10.88 14.44
N TRP A 149 5.29 11.40 13.70
CA TRP A 149 6.06 10.61 12.73
C TRP A 149 6.96 9.60 13.41
N THR A 150 7.69 10.03 14.44
CA THR A 150 8.56 9.13 15.20
C THR A 150 7.74 8.06 15.92
N TYR A 151 6.63 8.43 16.55
CA TYR A 151 5.77 7.47 17.25
C TYR A 151 5.18 6.41 16.31
N ILE A 152 4.73 6.80 15.12
CA ILE A 152 4.20 5.87 14.11
C ILE A 152 5.25 4.84 13.70
N TRP A 153 6.48 5.28 13.44
CA TRP A 153 7.58 4.38 13.08
C TRP A 153 7.92 3.43 14.22
N ASP A 154 8.17 3.98 15.41
CA ASP A 154 8.66 3.24 16.57
C ASP A 154 7.62 2.25 17.13
N ASN A 155 6.33 2.55 16.98
CA ASN A 155 5.22 1.74 17.47
C ASN A 155 4.41 1.06 16.36
N TYR A 156 4.99 0.91 15.16
CA TYR A 156 4.28 0.41 13.97
C TYR A 156 3.58 -0.95 14.22
N THR A 157 4.28 -1.90 14.84
CA THR A 157 3.75 -3.23 15.18
C THR A 157 2.56 -3.16 16.16
N GLN A 158 2.63 -2.26 17.14
CA GLN A 158 1.56 -2.05 18.10
C GLN A 158 0.36 -1.34 17.47
N ILE A 159 0.59 -0.46 16.49
CA ILE A 159 -0.47 0.19 15.70
C ILE A 159 -1.21 -0.85 14.85
N ILE A 160 -0.49 -1.78 14.19
CA ILE A 160 -1.09 -2.93 13.49
C ILE A 160 -1.97 -3.73 14.45
N SER A 161 -1.41 -4.11 15.60
CA SER A 161 -2.13 -4.91 16.61
C SER A 161 -3.39 -4.21 17.11
N ALA A 162 -3.33 -2.90 17.37
CA ALA A 162 -4.48 -2.11 17.78
C ALA A 162 -5.59 -2.10 16.72
N ASN A 163 -5.26 -1.87 15.44
CA ASN A 163 -6.23 -1.87 14.35
C ASN A 163 -6.84 -3.26 14.12
N LEU A 164 -6.04 -4.33 14.25
CA LEU A 164 -6.56 -5.71 14.21
C LEU A 164 -7.56 -5.96 15.33
N LEU A 165 -7.24 -5.60 16.58
CA LEU A 165 -8.14 -5.76 17.72
C LEU A 165 -9.44 -4.96 17.53
N ILE A 166 -9.36 -3.74 17.01
CA ILE A 166 -10.52 -2.91 16.67
C ILE A 166 -11.36 -3.60 15.58
N ALA A 167 -10.72 -4.13 14.53
CA ALA A 167 -11.42 -4.81 13.44
C ALA A 167 -12.18 -6.06 13.92
N PHE A 168 -11.54 -6.89 14.75
CA PHE A 168 -12.16 -8.06 15.40
C PHE A 168 -13.32 -7.65 16.32
N PHE A 169 -13.13 -6.58 17.11
CA PHE A 169 -14.15 -6.05 17.99
C PHE A 169 -15.37 -5.57 17.21
N LEU A 170 -15.17 -4.74 16.17
CA LEU A 170 -16.26 -4.21 15.34
C LEU A 170 -17.03 -5.32 14.64
N ALA A 171 -16.33 -6.29 14.03
CA ALA A 171 -16.95 -7.45 13.38
C ALA A 171 -17.82 -8.26 14.36
N THR A 172 -17.30 -8.49 15.57
CA THR A 172 -18.04 -9.21 16.62
C THR A 172 -19.23 -8.40 17.14
N PHE A 173 -19.04 -7.09 17.35
CA PHE A 173 -20.10 -6.17 17.79
C PHE A 173 -21.27 -6.13 16.80
N VAL A 174 -21.00 -5.92 15.51
CA VAL A 174 -22.06 -5.88 14.49
C VAL A 174 -22.70 -7.25 14.29
N TYR A 175 -21.94 -8.35 14.40
CA TYR A 175 -22.49 -9.70 14.35
C TYR A 175 -23.49 -9.94 15.50
N ILE A 176 -23.12 -9.63 16.74
CA ILE A 176 -24.03 -9.78 17.89
C ILE A 176 -25.26 -8.88 17.73
N ARG A 177 -25.07 -7.63 17.30
CA ARG A 177 -26.16 -6.66 17.14
C ARG A 177 -27.12 -7.04 16.01
N SER A 178 -26.64 -7.72 14.98
CA SER A 178 -27.45 -8.11 13.82
C SER A 178 -28.64 -9.04 14.18
N PHE A 179 -28.55 -9.79 15.28
CA PHE A 179 -29.65 -10.63 15.77
C PHE A 179 -30.86 -9.85 16.26
N SER A 180 -30.72 -8.54 16.51
CA SER A 180 -31.84 -7.65 16.84
C SER A 180 -32.61 -7.14 15.62
N VAL A 181 -32.12 -7.39 14.39
CA VAL A 181 -32.75 -6.91 13.16
C VAL A 181 -34.07 -7.65 12.93
N LYS A 182 -35.16 -6.88 12.81
CA LYS A 182 -36.51 -7.39 12.52
C LYS A 182 -36.99 -6.88 11.16
N PRO A 183 -37.66 -7.70 10.34
CA PRO A 183 -38.26 -7.23 9.09
C PRO A 183 -39.23 -6.07 9.33
N GLY A 184 -39.16 -5.02 8.51
CA GLY A 184 -40.04 -3.84 8.61
C GLY A 184 -39.77 -2.95 9.82
N ASN A 185 -38.57 -2.97 10.39
CA ASN A 185 -38.19 -2.05 11.46
C ASN A 185 -38.14 -0.59 10.96
N ALA A 186 -38.43 0.36 11.86
CA ALA A 186 -38.46 1.78 11.55
C ALA A 186 -37.09 2.37 11.19
N GLU A 187 -36.01 1.69 11.57
CA GLU A 187 -34.62 2.08 11.34
C GLU A 187 -34.08 1.63 9.96
N LEU A 188 -34.92 0.99 9.13
CA LEU A 188 -34.55 0.46 7.81
C LEU A 188 -33.34 -0.49 7.84
N ARG A 189 -33.13 -1.21 8.95
CA ARG A 189 -32.06 -2.20 9.09
C ARG A 189 -32.42 -3.47 8.32
N GLU A 190 -31.51 -3.97 7.49
CA GLU A 190 -31.69 -5.21 6.76
C GLU A 190 -30.48 -6.13 6.84
N LEU A 191 -30.71 -7.43 6.62
CA LEU A 191 -29.67 -8.43 6.59
C LEU A 191 -29.10 -8.52 5.17
N ALA A 192 -27.79 -8.68 5.07
CA ALA A 192 -27.12 -8.92 3.80
C ALA A 192 -27.49 -10.32 3.28
N ALA A 193 -27.68 -10.45 1.96
CA ALA A 193 -28.14 -11.71 1.34
C ALA A 193 -27.18 -12.89 1.60
N GLY A 194 -25.87 -12.63 1.59
CA GLY A 194 -24.82 -13.62 1.91
C GLY A 194 -24.63 -13.88 3.40
N GLY A 195 -25.14 -12.98 4.27
CA GLY A 195 -24.83 -12.96 5.69
C GLY A 195 -25.68 -13.87 6.57
N HIS A 196 -26.59 -14.66 6.03
CA HIS A 196 -27.50 -15.51 6.80
C HIS A 196 -27.51 -16.96 6.32
N SER A 197 -26.32 -17.54 6.16
CA SER A 197 -26.10 -18.92 5.70
C SER A 197 -26.45 -19.97 6.76
N GLY A 198 -26.45 -19.60 8.04
CA GLY A 198 -26.63 -20.51 9.17
C GLY A 198 -25.31 -21.07 9.72
N ASN A 199 -24.17 -20.77 9.10
CA ASN A 199 -22.85 -21.04 9.66
C ASN A 199 -22.32 -19.80 10.39
N MET A 200 -22.09 -19.90 11.70
CA MET A 200 -21.66 -18.78 12.55
C MET A 200 -20.36 -18.13 12.06
N LEU A 201 -19.34 -18.92 11.71
CA LEU A 201 -18.05 -18.41 11.29
C LEU A 201 -18.15 -17.66 9.96
N TYR A 202 -18.88 -18.23 9.00
CA TYR A 202 -19.09 -17.60 7.70
C TYR A 202 -19.91 -16.31 7.82
N ASP A 203 -21.02 -16.34 8.57
CA ASP A 203 -21.90 -15.17 8.76
C ASP A 203 -21.20 -14.04 9.53
N TRP A 204 -20.29 -14.37 10.47
CA TRP A 204 -19.43 -13.39 11.16
C TRP A 204 -18.36 -12.82 10.23
N PHE A 205 -17.78 -13.65 9.35
CA PHE A 205 -16.76 -13.24 8.39
C PHE A 205 -17.32 -12.31 7.32
N ILE A 206 -18.37 -12.72 6.61
CA ILE A 206 -18.97 -11.96 5.50
C ILE A 206 -19.83 -10.79 6.00
N GLY A 207 -20.35 -10.89 7.23
CA GLY A 207 -21.20 -9.88 7.84
C GLY A 207 -22.69 -10.17 7.66
N ARG A 208 -23.44 -10.12 8.77
CA ARG A 208 -24.88 -10.42 8.79
C ARG A 208 -25.75 -9.20 8.44
N GLU A 209 -25.39 -8.04 8.99
CA GLU A 209 -26.14 -6.78 8.81
C GLU A 209 -25.60 -6.01 7.62
N LEU A 210 -26.50 -5.51 6.75
CA LEU A 210 -26.11 -4.83 5.51
C LEU A 210 -25.50 -3.45 5.80
N ASN A 211 -26.11 -2.62 6.65
CA ASN A 211 -25.62 -1.26 6.93
C ASN A 211 -25.74 -0.97 8.44
N PRO A 212 -24.84 -1.52 9.28
CA PRO A 212 -24.92 -1.34 10.72
C PRO A 212 -24.68 0.12 11.11
N ARG A 213 -25.67 0.70 11.80
CA ARG A 213 -25.69 2.11 12.21
C ARG A 213 -25.75 2.29 13.71
N VAL A 214 -24.93 3.15 14.28
CA VAL A 214 -24.95 3.47 15.72
C VAL A 214 -25.35 4.92 15.90
N THR A 215 -26.34 5.18 16.75
CA THR A 215 -26.68 6.54 17.17
C THR A 215 -25.97 6.85 18.48
N LEU A 216 -25.07 7.83 18.45
CA LEU A 216 -24.34 8.32 19.60
C LEU A 216 -24.96 9.64 20.08
N PRO A 217 -25.14 9.86 21.40
CA PRO A 217 -25.86 11.04 21.92
C PRO A 217 -25.36 12.40 21.40
N ILE A 218 -24.06 12.54 21.16
CA ILE A 218 -23.42 13.79 20.70
C ILE A 218 -23.12 13.73 19.19
N PHE A 219 -22.66 12.57 18.72
CA PHE A 219 -22.14 12.40 17.35
C PHE A 219 -23.22 12.05 16.32
N GLY A 220 -24.47 11.81 16.76
CA GLY A 220 -25.57 11.46 15.87
C GLY A 220 -25.46 10.03 15.36
N GLU A 221 -26.21 9.74 14.29
CA GLU A 221 -26.18 8.44 13.62
C GLU A 221 -24.97 8.32 12.70
N ILE A 222 -24.27 7.19 12.80
CA ILE A 222 -23.10 6.87 12.00
C ILE A 222 -23.26 5.48 11.42
N ASP A 223 -23.05 5.40 10.12
CA ASP A 223 -22.92 4.15 9.39
C ASP A 223 -21.49 3.63 9.54
N ILE A 224 -21.33 2.47 10.20
CA ILE A 224 -20.00 1.94 10.54
C ILE A 224 -19.21 1.62 9.27
N LYS A 225 -19.87 1.09 8.23
CA LYS A 225 -19.20 0.72 6.97
C LYS A 225 -18.59 1.93 6.30
N VAL A 226 -19.45 2.90 5.99
CA VAL A 226 -19.04 4.13 5.32
C VAL A 226 -18.00 4.89 6.13
N PHE A 227 -18.10 4.84 7.46
CA PHE A 227 -17.08 5.42 8.33
C PHE A 227 -15.73 4.71 8.18
N CYS A 228 -15.68 3.38 8.25
CA CYS A 228 -14.43 2.62 8.20
C CYS A 228 -13.76 2.65 6.82
N GLU A 229 -14.56 2.54 5.75
CA GLU A 229 -14.12 2.48 4.35
C GLU A 229 -13.17 3.62 3.98
N LEU A 230 -13.58 4.89 4.20
CA LEU A 230 -12.80 6.05 3.74
C LEU A 230 -11.97 6.74 4.81
N ARG A 231 -12.39 6.72 6.08
CA ARG A 231 -11.82 7.64 7.09
C ARG A 231 -10.61 7.07 7.82
N PRO A 232 -10.75 6.11 8.76
CA PRO A 232 -9.60 5.64 9.51
C PRO A 232 -8.60 4.89 8.61
N GLY A 233 -9.09 4.05 7.70
CA GLY A 233 -8.29 3.19 6.82
C GLY A 233 -7.58 3.96 5.71
N LEU A 234 -8.33 4.44 4.71
CA LEU A 234 -7.74 5.10 3.53
C LEU A 234 -6.97 6.38 3.86
N PHE A 235 -7.45 7.23 4.77
CA PHE A 235 -6.64 8.39 5.18
C PHE A 235 -5.45 7.95 6.05
N GLY A 236 -5.61 6.90 6.87
CA GLY A 236 -4.53 6.33 7.67
C GLY A 236 -3.37 5.84 6.81
N TRP A 237 -3.64 5.27 5.64
CA TRP A 237 -2.63 4.92 4.63
C TRP A 237 -1.75 6.13 4.26
N VAL A 238 -2.35 7.27 3.91
CA VAL A 238 -1.60 8.50 3.55
C VAL A 238 -0.77 9.02 4.74
N VAL A 239 -1.29 8.89 5.97
CA VAL A 239 -0.57 9.27 7.19
C VAL A 239 0.65 8.35 7.43
N LEU A 240 0.52 7.05 7.18
CA LEU A 240 1.64 6.10 7.25
C LEU A 240 2.71 6.42 6.21
N ASP A 241 2.30 6.68 4.97
CA ASP A 241 3.21 7.07 3.88
C ASP A 241 4.02 8.33 4.23
N ALA A 242 3.37 9.34 4.82
CA ALA A 242 4.04 10.56 5.29
C ALA A 242 5.03 10.27 6.43
N ALA A 243 4.67 9.40 7.37
CA ALA A 243 5.57 8.98 8.45
C ALA A 243 6.81 8.25 7.90
N PHE A 244 6.65 7.44 6.85
CA PHE A 244 7.75 6.73 6.20
C PHE A 244 8.69 7.67 5.42
N ILE A 245 8.15 8.70 4.78
CA ILE A 245 8.98 9.77 4.19
C ILE A 245 9.79 10.49 5.28
N ALA A 246 9.15 10.85 6.40
CA ALA A 246 9.82 11.50 7.51
C ALA A 246 10.93 10.60 8.10
N HIS A 247 10.67 9.29 8.24
CA HIS A 247 11.68 8.33 8.65
C HIS A 247 12.87 8.28 7.69
N GLN A 248 12.63 8.21 6.37
CA GLN A 248 13.72 8.20 5.38
C GLN A 248 14.60 9.45 5.51
N TYR A 249 13.99 10.63 5.64
CA TYR A 249 14.74 11.87 5.84
C TYR A 249 15.55 11.85 7.13
N LYS A 250 14.97 11.37 8.23
CA LYS A 250 15.64 11.30 9.53
C LYS A 250 16.83 10.34 9.52
N THR A 251 16.71 9.19 8.84
CA THR A 251 17.74 8.15 8.80
C THR A 251 18.88 8.49 7.83
N TYR A 252 18.56 9.04 6.65
CA TYR A 252 19.54 9.25 5.57
C TYR A 252 19.91 10.72 5.33
N GLY A 253 19.17 11.68 5.88
CA GLY A 253 19.37 13.11 5.66
C GLY A 253 18.82 13.64 4.31
N TYR A 254 18.20 12.78 3.51
CA TYR A 254 17.57 13.14 2.23
C TYR A 254 16.35 12.26 1.96
N VAL A 255 15.49 12.69 1.02
CA VAL A 255 14.34 11.93 0.55
C VAL A 255 14.52 11.57 -0.92
N THR A 256 14.27 10.31 -1.29
CA THR A 256 14.40 9.84 -2.67
C THR A 256 13.23 10.26 -3.54
N ASP A 257 13.47 10.39 -4.85
CA ASP A 257 12.40 10.66 -5.81
C ASP A 257 11.37 9.53 -5.87
N SER A 258 11.80 8.27 -5.73
CA SER A 258 10.93 7.09 -5.70
C SER A 258 9.87 7.13 -4.60
N ILE A 259 10.23 7.48 -3.36
CA ILE A 259 9.29 7.47 -2.24
C ILE A 259 8.30 8.63 -2.36
N ILE A 260 8.77 9.80 -2.83
CA ILE A 260 7.88 10.93 -3.14
C ILE A 260 6.92 10.55 -4.27
N LEU A 261 7.42 9.90 -5.31
CA LEU A 261 6.63 9.54 -6.47
C LEU A 261 5.49 8.57 -6.08
N VAL A 262 5.81 7.49 -5.36
CA VAL A 262 4.80 6.50 -4.94
C VAL A 262 3.78 7.12 -3.99
N THR A 263 4.23 7.83 -2.95
CA THR A 263 3.33 8.38 -1.93
C THR A 263 2.44 9.50 -2.46
N LEU A 264 2.93 10.33 -3.39
CA LEU A 264 2.09 11.33 -4.06
C LEU A 264 0.98 10.68 -4.89
N PHE A 265 1.26 9.55 -5.55
CA PHE A 265 0.25 8.86 -6.35
C PHE A 265 -0.77 8.12 -5.49
N GLN A 266 -0.30 7.48 -4.42
CA GLN A 266 -1.16 6.85 -3.42
C GLN A 266 -2.08 7.89 -2.77
N ALA A 267 -1.52 9.05 -2.38
CA ALA A 267 -2.32 10.17 -1.91
C ALA A 267 -3.32 10.65 -2.96
N LEU A 268 -2.91 10.83 -4.23
CA LEU A 268 -3.83 11.22 -5.31
C LEU A 268 -4.99 10.23 -5.46
N TYR A 269 -4.72 8.92 -5.40
CA TYR A 269 -5.74 7.89 -5.45
C TYR A 269 -6.73 8.02 -4.29
N VAL A 270 -6.22 8.17 -3.06
CA VAL A 270 -7.03 8.34 -1.85
C VAL A 270 -7.87 9.63 -1.93
N PHE A 271 -7.28 10.77 -2.27
CA PHE A 271 -7.99 12.04 -2.35
C PHE A 271 -9.01 12.08 -3.50
N ASP A 272 -8.75 11.38 -4.60
CA ASP A 272 -9.75 11.18 -5.64
C ASP A 272 -10.97 10.40 -5.12
N SER A 273 -10.76 9.35 -4.31
CA SER A 273 -11.86 8.62 -3.68
C SER A 273 -12.71 9.53 -2.78
N PHE A 274 -12.08 10.48 -2.07
CA PHE A 274 -12.78 11.46 -1.24
C PHE A 274 -13.57 12.48 -2.08
N TYR A 275 -13.01 12.90 -3.22
CA TYR A 275 -13.72 13.77 -4.15
C TYR A 275 -14.92 13.05 -4.78
N MET A 276 -14.79 11.75 -5.03
CA MET A 276 -15.84 10.89 -5.59
C MET A 276 -16.63 10.12 -4.51
N GLU A 277 -16.64 10.61 -3.27
CA GLU A 277 -17.30 9.98 -2.11
C GLU A 277 -18.76 9.56 -2.39
N PRO A 278 -19.61 10.32 -3.13
CA PRO A 278 -20.96 9.85 -3.45
C PRO A 278 -21.02 8.56 -4.28
N SER A 279 -20.01 8.29 -5.11
CA SER A 279 -19.98 7.10 -5.95
C SER A 279 -19.77 5.81 -5.15
N MET A 280 -19.14 5.91 -3.98
CA MET A 280 -18.94 4.79 -3.06
C MET A 280 -20.27 4.22 -2.57
N LEU A 281 -21.33 5.04 -2.43
CA LEU A 281 -22.66 4.56 -2.01
C LEU A 281 -23.33 3.59 -3.00
N THR A 282 -22.71 3.37 -4.17
CA THR A 282 -23.17 2.44 -5.21
C THR A 282 -22.27 1.22 -5.38
N THR A 283 -21.26 1.05 -4.51
CA THR A 283 -20.33 -0.07 -4.51
C THR A 283 -20.98 -1.34 -3.96
N MET A 284 -20.34 -2.48 -4.22
CA MET A 284 -20.76 -3.78 -3.69
C MET A 284 -20.71 -3.79 -2.15
N ASP A 285 -19.67 -3.19 -1.57
CA ASP A 285 -19.45 -3.13 -0.12
C ASP A 285 -20.59 -2.43 0.63
N ILE A 286 -21.21 -1.42 0.03
CA ILE A 286 -22.35 -0.69 0.63
C ILE A 286 -23.71 -1.30 0.26
N THR A 287 -23.87 -1.80 -0.96
CA THR A 287 -25.20 -2.14 -1.49
C THR A 287 -25.57 -3.61 -1.34
N THR A 288 -24.60 -4.52 -1.25
CA THR A 288 -24.86 -5.97 -1.24
C THR A 288 -24.21 -6.71 -0.09
N ASP A 289 -22.96 -6.37 0.23
CA ASP A 289 -22.15 -7.17 1.14
C ASP A 289 -22.50 -6.83 2.59
N GLY A 290 -22.30 -7.72 3.55
CA GLY A 290 -22.51 -7.39 4.96
C GLY A 290 -21.30 -6.69 5.58
N PHE A 291 -21.46 -6.01 6.72
CA PHE A 291 -20.28 -5.61 7.50
C PHE A 291 -19.90 -6.76 8.43
N GLY A 292 -18.82 -7.44 8.11
CA GLY A 292 -18.26 -8.53 8.92
C GLY A 292 -16.77 -8.35 9.14
N PHE A 293 -16.10 -9.42 9.55
CA PHE A 293 -14.64 -9.41 9.70
C PHE A 293 -13.94 -9.03 8.39
N MET A 294 -14.42 -9.51 7.23
CA MET A 294 -13.78 -9.25 5.95
C MET A 294 -13.64 -7.74 5.65
N LEU A 295 -14.73 -6.98 5.71
CA LEU A 295 -14.69 -5.54 5.48
C LEU A 295 -14.00 -4.80 6.62
N SER A 296 -14.34 -5.12 7.87
CA SER A 296 -13.72 -4.48 9.05
C SER A 296 -12.19 -4.61 9.07
N PHE A 297 -11.67 -5.80 8.78
CA PHE A 297 -10.23 -6.05 8.63
C PHE A 297 -9.66 -5.41 7.36
N GLY A 298 -10.38 -5.52 6.25
CA GLY A 298 -10.04 -4.91 4.97
C GLY A 298 -9.74 -3.42 5.12
N ASP A 299 -10.69 -2.69 5.66
CA ASP A 299 -10.65 -1.24 5.83
C ASP A 299 -9.57 -0.80 6.81
N LEU A 300 -9.54 -1.42 8.00
CA LEU A 300 -8.80 -0.88 9.14
C LEU A 300 -7.37 -1.41 9.25
N ALA A 301 -7.09 -2.59 8.68
CA ALA A 301 -5.79 -3.22 8.79
C ALA A 301 -5.18 -3.54 7.42
N TRP A 302 -5.92 -4.17 6.51
CA TRP A 302 -5.34 -4.58 5.23
C TRP A 302 -4.94 -3.38 4.37
N VAL A 303 -5.87 -2.48 4.08
CA VAL A 303 -5.62 -1.31 3.23
C VAL A 303 -4.45 -0.47 3.76
N PRO A 304 -4.46 0.06 5.00
CA PRO A 304 -3.39 0.94 5.44
C PRO A 304 -2.03 0.26 5.52
N PHE A 305 -1.93 -0.97 6.04
CA PHE A 305 -0.62 -1.59 6.31
C PHE A 305 -0.04 -2.40 5.14
N VAL A 306 -0.88 -2.86 4.21
CA VAL A 306 -0.42 -3.55 2.99
C VAL A 306 -0.15 -2.54 1.87
N TYR A 307 -0.98 -1.50 1.73
CA TYR A 307 -0.84 -0.56 0.61
C TYR A 307 0.26 0.47 0.86
N SER A 308 0.69 0.65 2.11
CA SER A 308 1.85 1.47 2.47
C SER A 308 3.18 0.71 2.41
N LEU A 309 3.19 -0.56 1.98
CA LEU A 309 4.41 -1.40 2.00
C LEU A 309 5.53 -0.84 1.11
N GLN A 310 5.19 -0.25 -0.03
CA GLN A 310 6.15 0.33 -0.96
C GLN A 310 6.86 1.52 -0.34
N ALA A 311 6.11 2.41 0.33
CA ALA A 311 6.65 3.54 1.06
C ALA A 311 7.51 3.08 2.25
N ARG A 312 7.04 2.11 3.03
CA ARG A 312 7.82 1.51 4.13
C ARG A 312 9.11 0.86 3.64
N TYR A 313 9.05 0.11 2.54
CA TYR A 313 10.22 -0.50 1.92
C TYR A 313 11.24 0.56 1.50
N LEU A 314 10.81 1.60 0.79
CA LEU A 314 11.70 2.68 0.34
C LEU A 314 12.26 3.51 1.50
N ALA A 315 11.54 3.61 2.62
CA ALA A 315 12.04 4.27 3.83
C ALA A 315 13.23 3.54 4.44
N ILE A 316 13.35 2.22 4.22
CA ILE A 316 14.48 1.38 4.67
C ILE A 316 15.52 1.19 3.56
N TYR A 317 15.07 1.14 2.30
CA TYR A 317 15.90 0.90 1.12
C TYR A 317 15.73 2.05 0.13
N PRO A 318 16.41 3.19 0.36
CA PRO A 318 16.28 4.36 -0.50
C PRO A 318 16.80 4.05 -1.90
N LEU A 319 15.94 4.25 -2.91
CA LEU A 319 16.28 4.08 -4.33
C LEU A 319 16.03 5.40 -5.07
N SER A 320 17.01 5.90 -5.81
CA SER A 320 16.80 7.06 -6.70
C SER A 320 16.61 6.58 -8.14
N LEU A 321 15.49 6.95 -8.77
CA LEU A 321 15.12 6.53 -10.12
C LEU A 321 15.71 7.43 -11.21
N GLY A 322 15.94 8.70 -10.87
CA GLY A 322 16.37 9.72 -11.82
C GLY A 322 15.26 10.09 -12.81
N LEU A 323 15.56 11.06 -13.69
CA LEU A 323 14.57 11.67 -14.58
C LEU A 323 13.86 10.64 -15.47
N TYR A 324 14.61 9.71 -16.07
CA TYR A 324 14.04 8.73 -16.99
C TYR A 324 13.17 7.68 -16.27
N GLY A 325 13.61 7.22 -15.09
CA GLY A 325 12.82 6.30 -14.27
C GLY A 325 11.51 6.94 -13.83
N ASN A 326 11.57 8.17 -13.31
CA ASN A 326 10.38 8.94 -12.92
C ASN A 326 9.43 9.15 -14.12
N ALA A 327 9.95 9.55 -15.28
CA ALA A 327 9.15 9.76 -16.49
C ALA A 327 8.45 8.47 -16.96
N GLY A 328 9.16 7.33 -16.92
CA GLY A 328 8.58 6.04 -17.28
C GLY A 328 7.43 5.63 -16.36
N ILE A 329 7.62 5.75 -15.05
CA ILE A 329 6.58 5.41 -14.06
C ILE A 329 5.39 6.38 -14.17
N LEU A 330 5.65 7.69 -14.32
CA LEU A 330 4.62 8.69 -14.55
C LEU A 330 3.78 8.38 -15.79
N ALA A 331 4.40 7.93 -16.88
CA ALA A 331 3.69 7.57 -18.10
C ALA A 331 2.75 6.36 -17.88
N ILE A 332 3.23 5.31 -17.20
CA ILE A 332 2.43 4.12 -16.87
C ILE A 332 1.26 4.50 -15.97
N LEU A 333 1.51 5.27 -14.91
CA LEU A 333 0.45 5.72 -14.01
C LEU A 333 -0.58 6.57 -14.76
N SER A 334 -0.13 7.55 -15.54
CA SER A 334 -1.02 8.47 -16.25
C SER A 334 -1.92 7.71 -17.22
N LEU A 335 -1.39 6.67 -17.87
CA LEU A 335 -2.18 5.79 -18.73
C LEU A 335 -3.24 5.02 -17.92
N GLY A 336 -2.84 4.40 -16.80
CA GLY A 336 -3.77 3.67 -15.93
C GLY A 336 -4.88 4.57 -15.39
N TYR A 337 -4.52 5.74 -14.87
CA TYR A 337 -5.45 6.73 -14.34
C TYR A 337 -6.40 7.26 -15.41
N TYR A 338 -5.89 7.55 -16.62
CA TYR A 338 -6.72 7.99 -17.73
C TYR A 338 -7.79 6.95 -18.09
N ILE A 339 -7.39 5.67 -18.25
CA ILE A 339 -8.33 4.59 -18.55
C ILE A 339 -9.37 4.44 -17.42
N PHE A 340 -8.90 4.38 -16.16
CA PHE A 340 -9.76 4.22 -14.99
C PHE A 340 -10.78 5.36 -14.87
N ARG A 341 -10.31 6.60 -14.86
CA ARG A 341 -11.13 7.80 -14.66
C ARG A 341 -12.04 8.03 -15.86
N SER A 342 -11.53 7.89 -17.09
CA SER A 342 -12.34 8.13 -18.28
C SER A 342 -13.49 7.12 -18.41
N ALA A 343 -13.22 5.82 -18.15
CA ALA A 343 -14.26 4.79 -18.19
C ALA A 343 -15.31 4.99 -17.09
N ASN A 344 -14.90 5.30 -15.86
CA ASN A 344 -15.83 5.56 -14.75
C ASN A 344 -16.64 6.85 -14.97
N ASN A 345 -16.02 7.93 -15.45
CA ASN A 345 -16.74 9.16 -15.78
C ASN A 345 -17.78 8.92 -16.88
N GLN A 346 -17.46 8.08 -17.88
CA GLN A 346 -18.42 7.70 -18.92
C GLN A 346 -19.64 6.98 -18.32
N LYS A 347 -19.42 6.00 -17.44
CA LYS A 347 -20.48 5.28 -16.71
C LYS A 347 -21.31 6.22 -15.84
N ASN A 348 -20.66 7.06 -15.05
CA ASN A 348 -21.33 7.95 -14.09
C ASN A 348 -22.19 8.99 -14.80
N ARG A 349 -21.68 9.61 -15.88
CA ARG A 349 -22.45 10.54 -16.72
C ARG A 349 -23.66 9.83 -17.32
N PHE A 350 -23.47 8.64 -17.88
CA PHE A 350 -24.57 7.87 -18.50
C PHE A 350 -25.66 7.49 -17.51
N ARG A 351 -25.30 7.12 -16.27
CA ARG A 351 -26.28 6.82 -15.22
C ARG A 351 -27.00 8.06 -14.70
N THR A 352 -26.38 9.24 -14.79
CA THR A 352 -26.96 10.51 -14.34
C THR A 352 -27.87 11.12 -15.41
N ASP A 353 -27.36 11.24 -16.63
CA ASP A 353 -28.06 11.79 -17.77
C ASP A 353 -27.57 11.11 -19.07
N PRO A 354 -28.31 10.12 -19.59
CA PRO A 354 -27.98 9.48 -20.86
C PRO A 354 -27.98 10.43 -22.07
N SER A 355 -28.60 11.60 -21.96
CA SER A 355 -28.71 12.60 -23.03
C SER A 355 -27.58 13.63 -23.04
N ASP A 356 -26.66 13.56 -22.07
CA ASP A 356 -25.50 14.47 -21.99
C ASP A 356 -24.72 14.45 -23.32
N PRO A 357 -24.53 15.60 -24.00
CA PRO A 357 -23.87 15.67 -25.30
C PRO A 357 -22.49 15.00 -25.35
N ARG A 358 -21.78 14.94 -24.21
CA ARG A 358 -20.46 14.31 -24.09
C ARG A 358 -20.49 12.79 -24.23
N ILE A 359 -21.65 12.16 -24.05
CA ILE A 359 -21.83 10.71 -24.08
C ILE A 359 -23.04 10.26 -24.90
N ALA A 360 -23.82 11.19 -25.48
CA ALA A 360 -24.99 10.88 -26.29
C ALA A 360 -24.69 9.99 -27.52
N HIS A 361 -23.43 9.97 -27.96
CA HIS A 361 -22.95 9.08 -29.03
C HIS A 361 -22.82 7.61 -28.60
N LEU A 362 -22.94 7.29 -27.30
CA LEU A 362 -22.81 5.94 -26.80
C LEU A 362 -24.07 5.11 -27.04
N LYS A 363 -23.84 3.93 -27.61
CA LYS A 363 -24.83 2.87 -27.75
C LYS A 363 -25.01 2.15 -26.43
N TYR A 364 -26.26 1.83 -26.10
CA TYR A 364 -26.63 1.02 -24.95
C TYR A 364 -27.65 -0.06 -25.33
N MET A 365 -27.73 -1.08 -24.49
CA MET A 365 -28.74 -2.13 -24.52
C MET A 365 -29.63 -1.98 -23.29
N GLU A 366 -30.94 -2.06 -23.48
CA GLU A 366 -31.90 -2.09 -22.37
C GLU A 366 -32.14 -3.53 -21.94
N THR A 367 -32.01 -3.80 -20.65
CA THR A 367 -32.25 -5.12 -20.06
C THR A 367 -33.75 -5.34 -19.87
N ALA A 368 -34.17 -6.60 -19.72
CA ALA A 368 -35.56 -6.94 -19.40
C ALA A 368 -36.07 -6.30 -18.09
N SER A 369 -35.16 -5.91 -17.19
CA SER A 369 -35.44 -5.20 -15.95
C SER A 369 -35.53 -3.66 -16.11
N GLY A 370 -35.37 -3.13 -17.33
CA GLY A 370 -35.39 -1.69 -17.62
C GLY A 370 -34.07 -0.95 -17.32
N SER A 371 -33.01 -1.67 -16.93
CA SER A 371 -31.69 -1.08 -16.73
C SER A 371 -30.96 -0.91 -18.06
N LYS A 372 -30.09 0.10 -18.17
CA LYS A 372 -29.35 0.39 -19.40
C LYS A 372 -27.87 0.01 -19.25
N LEU A 373 -27.36 -0.77 -20.20
CA LEU A 373 -25.97 -1.22 -20.26
C LEU A 373 -25.27 -0.59 -21.46
N ILE A 374 -24.17 0.12 -21.23
CA ILE A 374 -23.37 0.72 -22.30
C ILE A 374 -22.65 -0.41 -23.06
N ILE A 375 -22.74 -0.40 -24.40
CA ILE A 375 -22.14 -1.43 -25.29
C ILE A 375 -21.16 -0.83 -26.32
N SER A 376 -20.67 0.38 -26.07
CA SER A 376 -19.73 1.10 -26.94
C SER A 376 -18.78 1.98 -26.11
N GLY A 377 -17.82 2.65 -26.75
CA GLY A 377 -16.77 3.39 -26.03
C GLY A 377 -15.92 2.43 -25.19
N TRP A 378 -15.50 2.87 -24.00
CA TRP A 378 -14.73 2.06 -23.06
C TRP A 378 -15.42 0.74 -22.73
N TRP A 379 -16.72 0.80 -22.41
CA TRP A 379 -17.54 -0.36 -22.03
C TRP A 379 -17.84 -1.31 -23.19
N GLY A 380 -17.66 -0.86 -24.43
CA GLY A 380 -17.71 -1.71 -25.62
C GLY A 380 -16.40 -2.45 -25.91
N THR A 381 -15.26 -1.94 -25.43
CA THR A 381 -13.95 -2.58 -25.59
C THR A 381 -13.80 -3.80 -24.68
N ALA A 382 -14.16 -3.64 -23.40
CA ALA A 382 -14.18 -4.73 -22.42
C ALA A 382 -15.21 -4.45 -21.32
N ARG A 383 -15.77 -5.52 -20.74
CA ARG A 383 -16.80 -5.43 -19.68
C ARG A 383 -16.33 -4.69 -18.42
N HIS A 384 -15.03 -4.77 -18.12
CA HIS A 384 -14.39 -4.18 -16.94
C HIS A 384 -13.09 -3.45 -17.30
N ILE A 385 -13.13 -2.61 -18.33
CA ILE A 385 -11.93 -1.87 -18.79
C ILE A 385 -11.37 -0.91 -17.73
N ASN A 386 -12.23 -0.39 -16.84
CA ASN A 386 -11.80 0.40 -15.69
C ASN A 386 -10.88 -0.41 -14.76
N TYR A 387 -11.12 -1.73 -14.61
CA TYR A 387 -10.26 -2.58 -13.78
C TYR A 387 -8.87 -2.75 -14.40
N LEU A 388 -8.76 -2.75 -15.74
CA LEU A 388 -7.44 -2.72 -16.40
C LEU A 388 -6.68 -1.43 -16.04
N GLY A 389 -7.37 -0.29 -16.06
CA GLY A 389 -6.77 0.99 -15.63
C GLY A 389 -6.25 0.92 -14.19
N ASP A 390 -7.05 0.35 -13.29
CA ASP A 390 -6.70 0.16 -11.87
C ASP A 390 -5.51 -0.79 -11.68
N TRP A 391 -5.46 -1.88 -12.45
CA TRP A 391 -4.32 -2.80 -12.49
C TRP A 391 -3.03 -2.10 -12.95
N ILE A 392 -3.10 -1.29 -14.00
CA ILE A 392 -1.94 -0.54 -14.50
C ILE A 392 -1.44 0.45 -13.43
N MET A 393 -2.35 1.14 -12.73
CA MET A 393 -1.97 2.02 -11.61
C MET A 393 -1.32 1.23 -10.47
N SER A 394 -1.87 0.06 -10.12
CA SER A 394 -1.31 -0.81 -9.07
C SER A 394 0.12 -1.24 -9.38
N TRP A 395 0.42 -1.58 -10.64
CA TRP A 395 1.79 -1.85 -11.09
C TRP A 395 2.68 -0.62 -10.93
N ALA A 396 2.20 0.56 -11.32
CA ALA A 396 2.94 1.82 -11.18
C ALA A 396 3.26 2.18 -9.73
N PHE A 397 2.46 1.74 -8.75
CA PHE A 397 2.79 1.92 -7.33
C PHE A 397 3.95 1.03 -6.88
N CYS A 398 4.11 -0.15 -7.47
CA CYS A 398 5.18 -1.10 -7.12
C CYS A 398 6.50 -0.82 -7.85
N LEU A 399 6.47 -0.35 -9.10
CA LEU A 399 7.70 -0.12 -9.88
C LEU A 399 8.77 0.77 -9.21
N PRO A 400 8.42 1.81 -8.41
CA PRO A 400 9.40 2.61 -7.69
C PRO A 400 10.27 1.84 -6.70
N THR A 401 9.88 0.63 -6.27
CA THR A 401 10.68 -0.19 -5.35
C THR A 401 11.84 -0.91 -6.05
N GLY A 402 11.93 -0.84 -7.38
CA GLY A 402 12.94 -1.55 -8.16
C GLY A 402 12.77 -3.08 -8.11
N VAL A 403 13.84 -3.80 -8.48
CA VAL A 403 13.89 -5.27 -8.40
C VAL A 403 14.70 -5.66 -7.16
N ALA A 404 14.04 -6.20 -6.14
CA ALA A 404 14.71 -6.72 -4.96
C ALA A 404 15.55 -7.97 -5.31
N GLY A 405 16.80 -8.03 -4.83
CA GLY A 405 17.66 -9.22 -4.95
C GLY A 405 19.00 -9.02 -5.67
N ASN A 406 19.18 -7.93 -6.41
CA ASN A 406 20.52 -7.45 -6.76
C ASN A 406 20.89 -6.41 -5.72
N GLY A 407 21.98 -6.65 -4.98
CA GLY A 407 22.41 -5.83 -3.84
C GLY A 407 22.10 -4.35 -4.07
N ILE A 408 21.11 -3.84 -3.33
CA ILE A 408 20.92 -2.41 -3.19
C ILE A 408 22.10 -2.00 -2.34
N GLU A 409 23.21 -1.70 -3.00
CA GLU A 409 24.38 -1.15 -2.36
C GLU A 409 23.92 0.19 -1.77
N PRO A 410 23.96 0.34 -0.43
CA PRO A 410 23.62 1.60 0.23
C PRO A 410 24.28 2.73 -0.54
N THR A 411 23.54 3.79 -0.87
CA THR A 411 24.08 4.92 -1.64
C THR A 411 25.33 5.52 -0.97
N ILE A 412 25.46 5.33 0.36
CA ILE A 412 26.65 5.64 1.16
C ILE A 412 27.86 4.77 0.78
N LEU A 413 27.69 3.47 0.56
CA LEU A 413 28.77 2.58 0.11
C LEU A 413 29.17 2.92 -1.34
N ARG A 414 28.21 3.22 -2.19
CA ARG A 414 28.50 3.66 -3.57
C ARG A 414 29.22 5.01 -3.62
N ALA A 415 28.81 5.97 -2.78
CA ALA A 415 29.51 7.25 -2.67
C ALA A 415 30.92 7.10 -2.06
N ALA A 416 31.11 6.19 -1.11
CA ALA A 416 32.41 5.86 -0.57
C ALA A 416 33.31 5.17 -1.61
N ASP A 417 32.78 4.26 -2.42
CA ASP A 417 33.50 3.60 -3.51
C ASP A 417 33.80 4.56 -4.68
N ASP A 418 32.89 5.47 -5.00
CA ASP A 418 33.11 6.54 -5.97
C ASP A 418 34.19 7.52 -5.46
N PHE A 419 34.18 7.87 -4.17
CA PHE A 419 35.22 8.71 -3.56
C PHE A 419 36.58 8.00 -3.49
N ASN A 420 36.59 6.71 -3.14
CA ASN A 420 37.81 5.90 -3.10
C ASN A 420 38.37 5.64 -4.50
N SER A 421 37.53 5.44 -5.52
CA SER A 421 37.96 5.29 -6.91
C SER A 421 38.49 6.60 -7.48
N PHE A 422 37.88 7.74 -7.14
CA PHE A 422 38.37 9.06 -7.51
C PHE A 422 39.74 9.37 -6.87
N ASN A 423 39.92 9.06 -5.59
CA ASN A 423 41.22 9.20 -4.92
C ASN A 423 42.28 8.24 -5.50
N GLY A 424 41.90 7.00 -5.80
CA GLY A 424 42.77 6.04 -6.46
C GLY A 424 43.20 6.50 -7.86
N ALA A 425 42.31 7.16 -8.62
CA ALA A 425 42.63 7.75 -9.91
C ALA A 425 43.61 8.94 -9.78
N ILE A 426 43.46 9.78 -8.75
CA ILE A 426 44.39 10.89 -8.47
C ILE A 426 45.78 10.36 -8.06
N GLU A 427 45.84 9.29 -7.27
CA GLU A 427 47.11 8.66 -6.89
C GLU A 427 47.80 7.98 -8.07
N ALA A 428 47.04 7.32 -8.96
CA ALA A 428 47.56 6.72 -10.18
C ALA A 428 48.11 7.78 -11.16
N ASP A 429 47.45 8.94 -11.28
CA ASP A 429 47.90 10.06 -12.11
C ASP A 429 49.18 10.70 -11.54
N ARG A 430 49.27 10.86 -10.21
CA ARG A 430 50.52 11.30 -9.53
C ARG A 430 51.66 10.28 -9.65
N ALA A 431 51.36 8.98 -9.66
CA ALA A 431 52.36 7.94 -9.87
C ALA A 431 52.82 7.90 -11.34
N GLY A 432 51.90 8.05 -12.30
CA GLY A 432 52.20 8.17 -13.73
C GLY A 432 53.05 9.40 -14.05
N ALA A 433 52.78 10.55 -13.40
CA ALA A 433 53.60 11.75 -13.50
C ALA A 433 55.01 11.58 -12.93
N ARG A 434 55.19 10.75 -11.88
CA ARG A 434 56.53 10.42 -11.33
C ARG A 434 57.30 9.42 -12.18
N VAL A 435 56.63 8.51 -12.88
CA VAL A 435 57.26 7.57 -13.81
C VAL A 435 57.64 8.28 -15.11
N GLY A 436 56.77 9.14 -15.64
CA GLY A 436 57.06 9.97 -16.82
C GLY A 436 58.18 11.00 -16.60
N ALA A 437 58.43 11.42 -15.36
CA ALA A 437 59.56 12.27 -15.00
C ALA A 437 60.89 11.48 -14.82
N ARG A 438 60.84 10.16 -14.58
CA ARG A 438 62.03 9.31 -14.46
C ARG A 438 62.60 8.86 -15.81
N ASP A 439 61.78 8.82 -16.86
CA ASP A 439 62.21 8.42 -18.20
C ASP A 439 62.80 9.57 -19.05
N LYS A 440 62.97 10.77 -18.47
CA LYS A 440 63.54 11.94 -19.16
C LYS A 440 64.87 12.47 -18.61
N GLU A 441 65.47 11.82 -17.61
CA GLU A 441 66.80 12.22 -17.12
C GLU A 441 67.76 11.02 -17.08
N GLY A 442 68.13 10.57 -18.27
CA GLY A 442 69.28 9.71 -18.49
C GLY A 442 70.32 10.44 -19.33
N GLY A 443 71.23 11.16 -18.67
CA GLY A 443 72.51 11.57 -19.26
C GLY A 443 72.91 13.03 -19.00
N PHE A 444 73.62 13.28 -17.89
CA PHE A 444 74.94 13.92 -17.89
C PHE A 444 75.53 13.96 -16.48
N GLU A 445 76.74 13.42 -16.32
CA GLU A 445 77.59 13.60 -15.14
C GLU A 445 78.27 14.99 -15.16
N SER A 446 78.33 15.65 -13.99
CA SER A 446 79.57 16.12 -13.31
C SER A 446 79.46 17.49 -12.59
N GLN A 447 79.81 17.43 -11.29
CA GLN A 447 80.62 18.35 -10.47
C GLN A 447 80.13 19.74 -9.96
N SER A 448 79.95 19.75 -8.62
CA SER A 448 80.62 20.61 -7.61
C SER A 448 79.99 21.93 -7.08
N LEU A 449 79.87 21.94 -5.73
CA LEU A 449 80.17 23.01 -4.74
C LEU A 449 79.49 24.39 -4.81
N TYR A 450 78.73 24.77 -3.78
CA TYR A 450 79.13 25.69 -2.68
C TYR A 450 77.97 26.02 -1.70
N ASP A 451 78.34 26.23 -0.43
CA ASP A 451 77.59 26.69 0.74
C ASP A 451 76.82 28.02 0.56
N PHE A 452 75.74 28.26 1.33
CA PHE A 452 75.71 29.30 2.39
C PHE A 452 74.40 29.33 3.22
N SER A 453 74.58 29.72 4.48
CA SER A 453 73.73 29.82 5.67
C SER A 453 72.51 30.75 5.63
N GLY A 454 71.54 30.53 6.56
CA GLY A 454 70.84 31.63 7.24
C GLY A 454 69.50 31.33 7.95
N GLY A 455 69.51 31.32 9.30
CA GLY A 455 68.50 32.01 10.12
C GLY A 455 67.26 31.27 10.67
N THR A 456 67.30 30.91 11.97
CA THR A 456 66.16 30.71 12.92
C THR A 456 65.63 32.08 13.45
N PRO A 457 64.63 32.22 14.39
CA PRO A 457 63.91 31.26 15.28
C PRO A 457 62.35 31.44 15.39
N GLY A 458 61.57 30.46 15.87
CA GLY A 458 61.05 30.28 17.26
C GLY A 458 59.59 30.82 17.42
N VAL A 459 58.55 30.12 17.91
CA VAL A 459 58.11 29.81 19.31
C VAL A 459 56.68 29.16 19.17
N ALA A 460 56.32 27.94 19.61
CA ALA A 460 56.06 27.32 20.93
C ALA A 460 54.62 27.43 21.54
N GLY A 461 54.07 26.29 22.00
CA GLY A 461 52.96 26.10 22.98
C GLY A 461 51.60 25.68 22.37
N THR A 462 50.82 24.69 22.83
CA THR A 462 50.70 23.96 24.12
C THR A 462 49.84 22.68 23.96
N THR A 463 49.99 21.72 24.88
CA THR A 463 49.41 20.37 24.94
C THR A 463 48.28 20.19 25.98
N SER A 464 47.41 19.20 25.70
CA SER A 464 46.83 18.16 26.62
C SER A 464 45.40 18.26 27.23
N GLY A 465 44.69 17.11 27.11
CA GLY A 465 43.60 16.57 27.96
C GLY A 465 42.19 16.60 27.32
N GLY A 466 41.44 15.52 27.04
CA GLY A 466 41.50 14.08 27.36
C GLY A 466 40.22 13.60 28.05
N MET A 467 39.31 12.90 27.36
CA MET A 467 38.29 11.97 27.91
C MET A 467 37.92 10.87 26.89
N PRO A 468 37.53 9.66 27.34
CA PRO A 468 37.86 8.42 26.64
C PRO A 468 36.71 7.85 25.77
N VAL A 469 37.09 7.28 24.62
CA VAL A 469 36.23 6.45 23.77
C VAL A 469 36.52 4.97 24.09
N TYR A 470 35.46 4.20 24.36
CA TYR A 470 35.52 2.76 24.55
C TYR A 470 35.89 2.07 23.22
N GLU A 471 37.01 1.36 23.22
CA GLU A 471 37.55 0.58 22.11
C GLU A 471 36.92 -0.82 22.13
N GLN A 472 36.13 -1.19 21.12
CA GLN A 472 35.72 -2.57 20.86
C GLN A 472 36.51 -3.14 19.69
N ASN A 473 37.34 -4.12 20.01
CA ASN A 473 38.18 -4.90 19.11
C ASN A 473 37.35 -5.66 18.06
N LEU A 474 37.61 -5.40 16.78
CA LEU A 474 37.27 -6.30 15.67
C LEU A 474 38.54 -6.78 15.00
N THR A 475 38.93 -8.02 15.29
CA THR A 475 39.97 -8.78 14.57
C THR A 475 39.54 -9.07 13.13
N PRO A 476 40.42 -8.93 12.11
CA PRO A 476 40.09 -9.26 10.74
C PRO A 476 40.26 -10.76 10.45
N ALA A 477 39.18 -11.44 10.10
CA ALA A 477 39.22 -12.81 9.58
C ALA A 477 39.67 -12.82 8.11
N ARG A 478 40.60 -13.73 7.81
CA ARG A 478 41.32 -13.89 6.54
C ARG A 478 40.40 -14.10 5.33
N ARG A 479 40.61 -13.31 4.28
CA ARG A 479 40.11 -13.56 2.91
C ARG A 479 40.83 -14.76 2.29
N GLY A 480 40.13 -15.88 2.12
CA GLY A 480 40.48 -16.92 1.15
C GLY A 480 39.82 -16.61 -0.18
N ARG A 481 40.61 -16.25 -1.19
CA ARG A 481 40.17 -15.94 -2.55
C ARG A 481 40.22 -17.24 -3.37
N VAL A 482 39.07 -17.84 -3.68
CA VAL A 482 38.98 -18.88 -4.72
C VAL A 482 38.41 -18.24 -5.97
N VAL A 483 39.26 -18.13 -7.00
CA VAL A 483 38.92 -17.63 -8.32
C VAL A 483 38.36 -18.81 -9.13
N HIS A 484 37.10 -18.76 -9.52
CA HIS A 484 36.59 -19.56 -10.63
C HIS A 484 36.39 -18.65 -11.84
N SER A 485 37.27 -18.81 -12.82
CA SER A 485 37.10 -18.32 -14.18
C SER A 485 35.99 -19.13 -14.87
N MET A 486 35.00 -18.44 -15.44
CA MET A 486 34.09 -19.02 -16.42
C MET A 486 34.22 -18.21 -17.71
N ASP A 487 34.74 -18.89 -18.72
CA ASP A 487 34.89 -18.42 -20.09
C ASP A 487 33.54 -18.20 -20.76
N CYS A 488 33.43 -17.14 -21.56
CA CYS A 488 32.34 -16.92 -22.51
C CYS A 488 32.43 -17.94 -23.67
N PRO A 489 31.32 -18.57 -24.11
CA PRO A 489 31.29 -19.27 -25.38
C PRO A 489 30.86 -18.35 -26.53
N ASP A 490 31.60 -18.51 -27.63
CA ASP A 490 31.42 -17.86 -28.93
C ASP A 490 30.07 -18.14 -29.62
N ALA A 491 29.75 -17.23 -30.54
CA ALA A 491 28.60 -17.23 -31.42
C ALA A 491 28.68 -18.35 -32.48
N ASP A 492 28.20 -19.55 -32.16
CA ASP A 492 27.83 -20.58 -33.15
C ASP A 492 26.86 -21.62 -32.54
N GLY A 493 25.72 -21.15 -32.03
CA GLY A 493 24.66 -21.98 -31.43
C GLY A 493 23.24 -21.67 -31.94
N ILE A 494 23.08 -20.68 -32.82
CA ILE A 494 21.79 -20.19 -33.31
C ILE A 494 21.55 -20.71 -34.74
N SER A 495 21.51 -22.04 -34.90
CA SER A 495 20.98 -22.64 -36.14
C SER A 495 20.35 -24.04 -35.96
N ALA A 496 20.35 -24.63 -34.76
CA ALA A 496 19.86 -26.00 -34.55
C ALA A 496 18.47 -26.12 -33.89
N MET A 497 17.81 -25.02 -33.53
CA MET A 497 16.45 -25.03 -32.94
C MET A 497 15.36 -24.39 -33.84
N ARG A 498 15.60 -24.30 -35.15
CA ARG A 498 14.60 -23.84 -36.14
C ARG A 498 13.95 -24.98 -36.96
N GLY A 499 14.26 -26.24 -36.64
CA GLY A 499 13.84 -27.43 -37.41
C GLY A 499 12.82 -28.36 -36.76
N ARG A 500 12.38 -28.12 -35.52
CA ARG A 500 11.37 -28.96 -34.82
C ARG A 500 10.18 -28.14 -34.33
N MET A 501 9.43 -27.57 -35.27
CA MET A 501 8.08 -27.03 -35.03
C MET A 501 7.29 -26.99 -36.34
N LYS A 502 7.29 -28.11 -37.07
CA LYS A 502 6.43 -28.36 -38.23
C LYS A 502 5.94 -29.80 -38.16
N ASP A 503 5.04 -30.07 -37.21
CA ASP A 503 3.98 -31.09 -37.31
C ASP A 503 3.30 -31.23 -35.95
N SER A 504 2.22 -30.47 -35.75
CA SER A 504 1.19 -30.77 -34.75
C SER A 504 -0.06 -29.98 -35.15
N ARG A 505 -1.05 -30.67 -35.72
CA ARG A 505 -2.36 -30.10 -36.05
C ARG A 505 -3.11 -29.79 -34.76
N PRO A 506 -3.85 -28.68 -34.66
CA PRO A 506 -4.75 -28.45 -33.52
C PRO A 506 -6.04 -29.25 -33.71
N GLU A 507 -6.34 -30.14 -32.76
CA GLU A 507 -7.65 -30.78 -32.61
C GLU A 507 -8.71 -29.73 -32.26
N ARG A 508 -9.87 -29.83 -32.92
CA ARG A 508 -11.05 -29.00 -32.66
C ARG A 508 -11.66 -29.39 -31.32
N VAL A 509 -11.67 -28.47 -30.37
CA VAL A 509 -12.54 -28.58 -29.18
C VAL A 509 -13.91 -28.02 -29.56
N THR A 510 -14.84 -28.92 -29.82
CA THR A 510 -16.26 -28.62 -30.01
C THR A 510 -16.89 -28.29 -28.66
N VAL A 511 -17.29 -27.04 -28.44
CA VAL A 511 -18.06 -26.63 -27.26
C VAL A 511 -19.52 -27.01 -27.49
N LEU A 512 -19.99 -28.04 -26.77
CA LEU A 512 -21.39 -28.47 -26.72
C LEU A 512 -22.20 -27.50 -25.86
N ALA A 513 -23.26 -26.94 -26.45
CA ALA A 513 -24.30 -26.18 -25.75
C ALA A 513 -25.23 -27.14 -24.98
N PRO A 514 -25.71 -26.80 -23.77
CA PRO A 514 -26.82 -27.51 -23.17
C PRO A 514 -28.15 -26.94 -23.67
N VAL A 515 -28.91 -27.80 -24.35
CA VAL A 515 -30.29 -27.59 -24.79
C VAL A 515 -31.25 -28.23 -23.78
N SER A 516 -32.32 -27.48 -23.48
CA SER A 516 -33.64 -27.91 -22.94
C SER A 516 -33.75 -28.03 -21.40
N ARG A 517 -34.89 -27.70 -20.77
CA ARG A 517 -36.29 -27.84 -21.18
C ARG A 517 -37.19 -26.81 -20.50
N SER A 518 -38.17 -26.36 -21.26
CA SER A 518 -39.45 -25.82 -20.80
C SER A 518 -40.26 -26.89 -20.06
N MET A 519 -40.76 -26.55 -18.87
CA MET A 519 -42.13 -26.77 -18.40
C MET A 519 -42.38 -25.88 -17.20
#